data_AF-A0A1M7G2Q0-F1
#
_entry.id   AF-A0A1M7G2Q0-F1
#
_cell.length_a   1.000
_cell.length_b   1.000
_cell.length_c   1.000
_cell.angle_alpha   90.00
_cell.angle_beta   90.00
_cell.angle_gamma   90.00
#
_symmetry.space_group_name_H-M   'P 1'
#
loop_
_entity.id
_entity.type
_entity.pdbx_description
1 polymer ?
#
loop_
_entity_poly.entity_id
_entity_poly.type
_entity_poly.pdbx_seq_one_letter_code
_entity_poly.pdbx_strand_id
1 'polypeptide(L)'
;MLYFGYYLFYKAGCTETTDVIKYYLYLYDVENIRPDSQILVDIVQTKMPFGKYKGTLISDIPISYLEWMHNKGFPPGKLGMMLATVYEIKINGLTDIIFKVKRAVRG
;
A
#
# COMPACT_ATOMS: atom_id res chain seq x y z
N MET A 1 0.69 10.84 -24.25
CA MET A 1 1.27 9.67 -23.53
C MET A 1 0.47 8.38 -23.75
N LEU A 2 -0.87 8.40 -23.73
CA LEU A 2 -1.72 7.23 -24.09
C LEU A 2 -1.56 6.75 -25.55
N TYR A 3 -1.27 7.65 -26.48
CA TYR A 3 -1.10 7.31 -27.90
C TYR A 3 0.14 6.47 -28.22
N PHE A 4 1.20 6.56 -27.41
CA PHE A 4 2.45 5.84 -27.69
C PHE A 4 2.36 4.36 -27.35
N GLY A 5 1.68 4.03 -26.23
CA GLY A 5 1.42 2.63 -25.85
C GLY A 5 0.48 1.92 -26.84
N TYR A 6 -0.54 2.62 -27.34
CA TYR A 6 -1.45 2.08 -28.36
C TYR A 6 -0.75 1.82 -29.71
N TYR A 7 0.20 2.68 -30.09
CA TYR A 7 0.98 2.52 -31.34
C TYR A 7 1.93 1.32 -31.30
N LEU A 8 2.58 1.06 -30.16
CA LEU A 8 3.43 -0.13 -29.99
C LEU A 8 2.61 -1.43 -29.93
N PHE A 9 1.40 -1.37 -29.37
CA PHE A 9 0.47 -2.49 -29.30
C PHE A 9 0.05 -2.98 -30.70
N TYR A 10 -0.29 -2.07 -31.63
CA TYR A 10 -0.58 -2.44 -33.02
C TYR A 10 0.64 -3.02 -33.76
N LYS A 11 1.85 -2.53 -33.48
CA LYS A 11 3.08 -3.08 -34.08
C LYS A 11 3.41 -4.50 -33.61
N ALA A 12 2.91 -4.90 -32.43
CA ALA A 12 3.10 -6.25 -31.89
C ALA A 12 2.04 -7.26 -32.37
N GLY A 13 1.07 -6.85 -33.20
CA GLY A 13 0.09 -7.75 -33.81
C GLY A 13 -1.04 -8.23 -32.89
N CYS A 14 -1.20 -7.62 -31.70
CA CYS A 14 -2.29 -7.94 -30.79
C CYS A 14 -3.57 -7.19 -31.20
N THR A 15 -4.70 -7.89 -31.30
CA THR A 15 -5.97 -7.35 -31.82
C THR A 15 -7.10 -7.33 -30.80
N GLU A 16 -6.88 -7.88 -29.60
CA GLU A 16 -7.90 -7.94 -28.53
C GLU A 16 -7.59 -6.93 -27.41
N THR A 17 -8.63 -6.24 -26.92
CA THR A 17 -8.50 -5.21 -25.88
C THR A 17 -7.99 -5.75 -24.53
N THR A 18 -8.10 -7.05 -24.30
CA THR A 18 -7.59 -7.78 -23.13
C THR A 18 -6.06 -7.81 -23.07
N ASP A 19 -5.38 -7.84 -24.22
CA ASP A 19 -3.91 -7.86 -24.29
C ASP A 19 -3.30 -6.49 -23.96
N VAL A 20 -4.02 -5.40 -24.24
CA VAL A 20 -3.59 -4.03 -23.89
C VAL A 20 -3.49 -3.90 -22.38
N ILE A 21 -4.55 -4.32 -21.66
CA ILE A 21 -4.59 -4.27 -20.20
C ILE A 21 -3.47 -5.12 -19.61
N LYS A 22 -3.23 -6.32 -20.15
CA LYS A 22 -2.13 -7.19 -19.73
C LYS A 22 -0.74 -6.56 -19.96
N TYR A 23 -0.53 -5.91 -21.10
CA TYR A 23 0.71 -5.20 -21.41
C TYR A 23 0.94 -4.00 -20.46
N TYR A 24 -0.11 -3.24 -20.16
CA TYR A 24 -0.04 -2.19 -19.14
C TYR A 24 0.23 -2.79 -17.74
N LEU A 25 -0.43 -3.86 -17.34
CA LEU A 25 -0.16 -4.51 -16.04
C LEU A 25 1.28 -5.05 -15.93
N TYR A 26 1.83 -5.58 -17.03
CA TYR A 26 3.23 -6.02 -17.12
C TYR A 26 4.23 -4.86 -17.04
N LEU A 27 3.98 -3.77 -17.77
CA LEU A 27 4.84 -2.57 -17.74
C LEU A 27 4.83 -1.83 -16.40
N TYR A 28 3.77 -1.99 -15.61
CA TYR A 28 3.61 -1.35 -14.30
C TYR A 28 3.91 -2.30 -13.12
N ASP A 29 4.51 -3.48 -13.37
CA ASP A 29 4.88 -4.50 -12.34
C ASP A 29 3.76 -4.79 -11.33
N VAL A 30 2.51 -4.76 -11.79
CA VAL A 30 1.32 -4.96 -10.93
C VAL A 30 1.11 -6.44 -10.64
N GLU A 31 1.74 -7.35 -11.39
CA GLU A 31 1.65 -8.81 -11.18
C GLU A 31 2.34 -9.31 -9.90
N ASN A 32 3.12 -8.46 -9.22
CA ASN A 32 3.82 -8.82 -7.97
C ASN A 32 3.16 -8.29 -6.69
N ILE A 33 1.98 -7.68 -6.75
CA ILE A 33 1.22 -7.29 -5.55
C ILE A 33 0.56 -8.53 -4.95
N ARG A 34 1.35 -9.31 -4.20
CA ARG A 34 0.82 -10.33 -3.30
C ARG A 34 0.53 -9.64 -1.96
N PRO A 35 -0.69 -9.72 -1.42
CA PRO A 35 -0.96 -9.20 -0.09
C PRO A 35 -0.09 -9.98 0.92
N ASP A 36 0.96 -9.34 1.43
CA ASP A 36 1.80 -9.91 2.47
C ASP A 36 1.02 -9.85 3.79
N SER A 37 0.46 -11.00 4.21
CA SER A 37 -0.27 -11.12 5.47
C SER A 37 0.55 -10.68 6.70
N GLN A 38 1.89 -10.72 6.62
CA GLN A 38 2.78 -10.31 7.70
C GLN A 38 2.68 -8.80 7.97
N ILE A 39 2.27 -8.00 6.98
CA ILE A 39 2.16 -6.54 7.15
C ILE A 39 1.18 -6.17 8.26
N LEU A 40 0.09 -6.93 8.43
CA LEU A 40 -0.93 -6.68 9.46
C LEU A 40 -0.37 -6.93 10.86
N VAL A 41 0.48 -7.94 11.01
CA VAL A 41 1.18 -8.21 12.27
C VAL A 41 2.22 -7.11 12.53
N ASP A 42 2.96 -6.71 11.49
CA ASP A 42 4.04 -5.74 11.63
C ASP A 42 3.52 -4.35 12.03
N ILE A 43 2.36 -3.91 11.53
CA ILE A 43 1.77 -2.61 11.91
C ILE A 43 1.38 -2.55 13.39
N VAL A 44 1.10 -3.69 14.05
CA VAL A 44 0.75 -3.74 15.47
C VAL A 44 1.94 -3.99 16.42
N GLN A 45 3.11 -4.33 15.87
CA GLN A 45 4.32 -4.62 16.65
C GLN A 45 5.44 -3.60 16.42
N THR A 46 5.46 -2.95 15.25
CA THR A 46 6.51 -1.99 14.89
C THR A 46 6.24 -0.63 15.51
N LYS A 47 7.27 -0.03 16.09
CA LYS A 47 7.26 1.35 16.57
C LYS A 47 7.80 2.31 15.51
N MET A 48 7.21 3.50 15.43
CA MET A 48 7.65 4.58 14.56
C MET A 48 9.10 4.99 14.92
N PRO A 49 10.04 5.00 13.97
CA PRO A 49 11.45 5.26 14.28
C PRO A 49 11.81 6.74 14.41
N PHE A 50 10.98 7.66 13.90
CA PHE A 50 11.28 9.10 13.86
C PHE A 50 10.01 9.98 13.93
N GLY A 51 10.22 11.29 13.95
CA GLY A 51 9.15 12.30 13.89
C GLY A 51 8.37 12.46 15.20
N LYS A 52 7.24 13.17 15.12
CA LYS A 52 6.40 13.53 16.29
C LYS A 52 5.94 12.31 17.10
N TYR A 53 5.70 11.18 16.45
CA TYR A 53 5.19 9.96 17.06
C TYR A 53 6.26 8.87 17.25
N LYS A 54 7.54 9.23 17.28
CA LYS A 54 8.64 8.27 17.55
C LYS A 54 8.34 7.42 18.79
N GLY A 55 8.51 6.10 18.67
CA GLY A 55 8.24 5.14 19.74
C GLY A 55 6.77 4.68 19.86
N THR A 56 5.85 5.30 19.11
CA THR A 56 4.44 4.89 19.04
C THR A 56 4.28 3.72 18.06
N LEU A 57 3.40 2.75 18.33
CA LEU A 57 3.10 1.69 17.37
C LEU A 57 2.54 2.28 16.07
N ILE A 58 2.90 1.71 14.92
CA ILE A 58 2.42 2.19 13.61
C ILE A 58 0.90 2.19 13.53
N SER A 59 0.25 1.15 14.05
CA SER A 59 -1.21 1.05 14.17
C SER A 59 -1.87 2.13 15.05
N ASP A 60 -1.12 2.74 15.98
CA ASP A 60 -1.62 3.75 16.92
C ASP A 60 -1.38 5.19 16.47
N ILE A 61 -0.72 5.39 15.33
CA ILE A 61 -0.50 6.73 14.75
C ILE A 61 -1.86 7.34 14.37
N PRO A 62 -2.18 8.58 14.80
CA PRO A 62 -3.44 9.23 14.47
C PRO A 62 -3.63 9.43 12.97
N ILE A 63 -4.88 9.28 12.49
CA ILE A 63 -5.22 9.40 11.08
C ILE A 63 -4.81 10.76 10.50
N SER A 64 -4.94 11.85 11.26
CA SER A 64 -4.55 13.20 10.82
C SER A 64 -3.05 13.34 10.54
N TYR A 65 -2.20 12.60 11.27
CA TYR A 65 -0.76 12.59 11.00
C TYR A 65 -0.43 11.72 9.78
N LEU A 66 -1.15 10.61 9.60
CA LEU A 66 -1.01 9.77 8.41
C LEU A 66 -1.47 10.49 7.15
N GLU A 67 -2.55 11.27 7.21
CA GLU A 67 -3.03 12.11 6.12
C GLU A 67 -2.01 13.19 5.74
N TRP A 68 -1.42 13.86 6.75
CA TRP A 68 -0.33 14.80 6.51
C TRP A 68 0.88 14.12 5.85
N MET A 69 1.27 12.93 6.28
CA MET A 69 2.36 12.16 5.67
C MET A 69 2.01 11.70 4.26
N HIS A 70 0.78 11.24 4.03
CA HIS A 70 0.29 10.83 2.71
C HIS A 70 0.44 11.98 1.70
N ASN A 71 0.06 13.20 2.10
CA ASN A 71 0.22 14.41 1.27
C ASN A 71 1.69 14.79 1.00
N LYS A 72 2.63 14.32 1.82
CA LYS A 72 4.09 14.52 1.62
C LYS A 72 4.78 13.34 0.94
N GLY A 73 4.12 12.20 0.87
CA GLY A 73 4.71 10.91 0.49
C GLY A 73 5.22 10.14 1.71
N PHE A 74 4.90 8.84 1.76
CA PHE A 74 5.46 7.93 2.74
C PHE A 74 6.92 7.57 2.40
N PRO A 75 7.75 7.24 3.40
CA PRO A 75 9.12 6.79 3.15
C PRO A 75 9.12 5.51 2.30
N PRO A 76 10.14 5.26 1.47
CA PRO A 76 10.20 4.03 0.69
C PRO A 76 10.36 2.78 1.57
N GLY A 77 10.06 1.62 0.98
CA GLY A 77 10.26 0.31 1.61
C GLY A 77 9.19 -0.04 2.64
N LYS A 78 9.52 -0.99 3.53
CA LYS A 78 8.56 -1.65 4.43
C LYS A 78 7.84 -0.68 5.37
N LEU A 79 8.53 0.35 5.87
CA LEU A 79 7.91 1.36 6.74
C LEU A 79 6.82 2.15 6.02
N GLY A 80 7.06 2.56 4.77
CA GLY A 80 6.05 3.25 3.97
C GLY A 80 4.84 2.39 3.69
N MET A 81 5.07 1.12 3.33
CA MET A 81 3.98 0.16 3.12
C MET A 81 3.13 0.00 4.38
N MET A 82 3.75 -0.11 5.55
CA MET A 82 3.03 -0.18 6.83
C MET A 82 2.19 1.08 7.10
N LEU A 83 2.78 2.27 6.93
CA LEU A 83 2.09 3.54 7.16
C LEU A 83 0.93 3.75 6.18
N ALA A 84 1.13 3.44 4.90
CA ALA A 84 0.08 3.47 3.88
C ALA A 84 -1.04 2.49 4.22
N THR A 85 -0.70 1.27 4.63
CA THR A 85 -1.69 0.25 5.03
C THR A 85 -2.54 0.74 6.20
N VAL A 86 -1.93 1.30 7.25
CA VAL A 86 -2.69 1.84 8.39
C VAL A 86 -3.54 3.04 7.97
N TYR A 87 -3.04 3.91 7.10
CA TYR A 87 -3.80 5.04 6.59
C TYR A 87 -5.06 4.58 5.84
N GLU A 88 -4.92 3.66 4.88
CA GLU A 88 -6.01 3.09 4.10
C GLU A 88 -7.05 2.39 5.00
N ILE A 89 -6.59 1.62 5.99
CA ILE A 89 -7.50 1.00 6.96
C ILE A 89 -8.31 2.06 7.71
N LYS A 90 -7.66 3.12 8.19
CA LYS A 90 -8.31 4.14 9.02
C LYS A 90 -9.26 5.03 8.22
N ILE A 91 -8.87 5.48 7.03
CA ILE A 91 -9.69 6.38 6.22
C ILE A 91 -10.96 5.70 5.71
N ASN A 92 -10.91 4.38 5.48
CA ASN A 92 -12.07 3.58 5.10
C ASN A 92 -12.89 3.06 6.31
N GLY A 93 -12.55 3.46 7.54
CA GLY A 93 -13.28 3.04 8.75
C GLY A 93 -13.07 1.58 9.15
N LEU A 94 -12.07 0.89 8.62
CA LEU A 94 -11.80 -0.55 8.84
C LEU A 94 -10.98 -0.84 10.11
N THR A 95 -11.04 0.05 11.11
CA THR A 95 -10.18 -0.01 12.32
C THR A 95 -10.36 -1.31 13.13
N ASP A 96 -11.52 -1.97 13.02
CA ASP A 96 -11.78 -3.29 13.61
C ASP A 96 -10.78 -4.37 13.19
N ILE A 97 -10.20 -4.26 11.99
CA ILE A 97 -9.13 -5.17 11.53
C ILE A 97 -7.92 -5.06 12.46
N ILE A 98 -7.49 -3.84 12.78
CA ILE A 98 -6.36 -3.59 13.68
C ILE A 98 -6.64 -4.16 15.07
N PHE A 99 -7.87 -3.99 15.59
CA PHE A 99 -8.24 -4.54 16.90
C PHE A 99 -8.21 -6.07 16.92
N LYS A 100 -8.71 -6.73 15.88
CA LYS A 100 -8.66 -8.20 15.75
C LYS A 100 -7.23 -8.70 15.69
N VAL A 101 -6.35 -8.05 14.93
CA VAL A 101 -4.94 -8.43 14.82
C VAL A 101 -4.20 -8.21 16.15
N LYS A 102 -4.41 -7.08 16.84
CA LYS A 102 -3.85 -6.86 18.18
C LYS A 102 -4.26 -7.95 19.18
N ARG A 103 -5.49 -8.45 19.08
CA ARG A 103 -5.97 -9.55 19.92
C ARG A 103 -5.28 -10.86 19.57
N ALA A 104 -5.20 -11.18 18.28
CA ALA A 104 -4.58 -12.41 17.80
C ALA A 104 -3.08 -12.52 18.11
N VAL A 105 -2.37 -11.38 18.16
CA VAL A 105 -0.93 -11.34 18.44
C VAL A 105 -0.60 -11.41 19.95
N ARG A 106 -1.57 -11.07 20.82
CA ARG A 106 -1.39 -11.05 22.29
C ARG A 106 -1.85 -12.32 22.99
N GLY A 107 -2.66 -13.15 22.32
CA GLY A 107 -3.12 -14.45 22.82
C GLY A 107 -2.20 -15.56 22.37
#